data_AF-A0A2V6C0R8-F1
#
_entry.id   AF-A0A2V6C0R8-F1
#
_cell.length_a   1.000
_cell.length_b   1.000
_cell.length_c   1.000
_cell.angle_alpha   90.00
_cell.angle_beta   90.00
_cell.angle_gamma   90.00
#
_symmetry.space_group_name_H-M   'P 1'
#
loop_
_entity.id
_entity.type
_entity.pdbx_description
1 polymer ?
#
loop_
_entity_poly.entity_id
_entity_poly.type
_entity_poly.pdbx_seq_one_letter_code
_entity_poly.pdbx_strand_id
1 'polypeptide(L)'
;MSETISDPRRVGPQPTASVGRVGSQPDALQIAIERSQLHLLGLQKPEGYWVGELMVDSTLCSDMIAYHHWDGKVDKTWQRKAVNHIFSMQLPDGGWNIYYGGPPDV
;
A
#
# COMPACT_ATOMS: atom_id res chain seq x y z
N MET A 1 -3.21 70.10 17.19
CA MET A 1 -3.84 68.78 16.98
C MET A 1 -3.11 68.13 15.82
N SER A 2 -2.03 67.39 16.11
CA SER A 2 -1.29 66.59 15.13
C SER A 2 -0.96 65.27 15.79
N GLU A 3 -1.76 64.27 15.46
CA GLU A 3 -1.59 62.89 15.88
C GLU A 3 -0.36 62.30 15.18
N THR A 4 0.54 61.71 15.96
CA THR A 4 1.68 60.95 15.45
C THR A 4 1.18 59.56 15.11
N ILE A 5 1.02 59.27 13.81
CA ILE A 5 0.72 57.93 13.31
C ILE A 5 1.94 57.01 13.59
N SER A 6 1.73 55.99 14.41
CA SER A 6 2.69 54.92 14.66
C SER A 6 2.72 53.95 13.47
N ASP A 7 3.90 53.74 12.87
CA ASP A 7 4.12 52.77 11.78
C ASP A 7 4.05 51.33 12.33
N PRO A 8 3.14 50.45 11.85
CA PRO A 8 2.98 49.10 12.37
C PRO A 8 4.04 48.09 11.88
N ARG A 9 5.12 48.51 11.22
CA ARG A 9 6.10 47.61 10.57
C ARG A 9 7.42 47.36 11.31
N ARG A 10 7.52 47.61 12.62
CA ARG A 10 8.68 47.15 13.40
C ARG A 10 8.60 45.66 13.71
N VAL A 11 9.06 44.83 12.76
CA VAL A 11 9.39 43.42 13.01
C VAL A 11 10.65 43.39 13.88
N GLY A 12 10.52 42.96 15.13
CA GLY A 12 11.67 42.73 16.01
C GLY A 12 12.59 41.63 15.48
N PRO A 13 13.85 41.54 15.92
CA PRO A 13 14.76 40.49 15.48
C PRO A 13 14.17 39.11 15.80
N GLN A 14 13.88 38.33 14.77
CA GLN A 14 13.47 36.95 14.89
C GLN A 14 14.61 36.14 15.52
N PRO A 15 14.33 35.21 16.44
CA PRO A 15 15.33 34.25 16.89
C PRO A 15 15.83 33.51 15.66
N THR A 16 17.12 33.61 15.35
CA THR A 16 17.75 32.77 14.35
C THR A 16 17.68 31.34 14.86
N ALA A 17 16.61 30.64 14.51
CA ALA A 17 16.59 29.20 14.55
C ALA A 17 17.79 28.77 13.70
N SER A 18 18.82 28.27 14.36
CA SER A 18 19.88 27.53 13.68
C SER A 18 19.16 26.45 12.91
N VAL A 19 19.11 26.60 11.58
CA VAL A 19 18.84 25.49 10.68
C VAL A 19 19.99 24.55 10.94
N GLY A 20 19.81 23.69 11.94
CA GLY A 20 20.67 22.56 12.18
C GLY A 20 20.75 21.89 10.82
N ARG A 21 21.97 21.81 10.28
CA ARG A 21 22.24 20.97 9.12
C ARG A 21 21.52 19.66 9.40
N VAL A 22 20.42 19.41 8.69
CA VAL A 22 19.96 18.05 8.48
C VAL A 22 21.18 17.43 7.84
N GLY A 23 21.94 16.66 8.63
CA GLY A 23 23.08 15.94 8.10
C GLY A 23 22.54 15.21 6.89
N SER A 24 23.06 15.56 5.72
CA SER A 24 22.85 14.73 4.53
C SER A 24 23.18 13.33 5.03
N GLN A 25 22.21 12.41 5.01
CA GLN A 25 22.36 11.04 5.48
C GLN A 25 22.58 10.16 4.24
N PRO A 26 23.73 10.25 3.53
CA PRO A 26 24.07 9.26 2.53
C PRO A 26 24.19 7.88 3.18
N ASP A 27 24.54 7.81 4.47
CA ASP A 27 24.71 6.56 5.21
C ASP A 27 23.38 5.83 5.45
N ALA A 28 22.34 6.49 5.98
CA ALA A 28 21.06 5.82 6.20
C ALA A 28 20.38 5.35 4.89
N LEU A 29 20.48 6.14 3.81
CA LEU A 29 19.98 5.73 2.49
C LEU A 29 20.76 4.53 1.94
N GLN A 30 22.09 4.57 2.02
CA GLN A 30 22.93 3.48 1.56
C GLN A 30 22.66 2.18 2.32
N ILE A 31 22.52 2.26 3.66
CA ILE A 31 22.14 1.13 4.50
C ILE A 31 20.77 0.57 4.08
N ALA A 32 19.79 1.44 3.78
CA ALA A 32 18.47 0.99 3.34
C ALA A 32 18.52 0.27 1.99
N ILE A 33 19.35 0.76 1.05
CA ILE A 33 19.56 0.12 -0.26
C ILE A 33 20.19 -1.26 -0.07
N GLU A 34 21.28 -1.37 0.68
CA GLU A 34 21.98 -2.63 0.92
C GLU A 34 21.07 -3.67 1.58
N ARG A 35 20.30 -3.27 2.59
CA ARG A 35 19.33 -4.16 3.25
C ARG A 35 18.22 -4.62 2.31
N SER A 36 17.73 -3.74 1.44
CA SER A 36 16.69 -4.07 0.46
C SER A 36 17.21 -5.04 -0.59
N GLN A 37 18.43 -4.82 -1.09
CA GLN A 37 19.10 -5.71 -2.04
C GLN A 37 19.33 -7.10 -1.43
N LEU A 38 19.89 -7.16 -0.21
CA LEU A 38 20.11 -8.41 0.50
C LEU A 38 18.81 -9.18 0.70
N HIS A 39 17.73 -8.49 1.08
CA HIS A 39 16.42 -9.13 1.24
C HIS A 39 15.87 -9.67 -0.08
N LEU A 40 15.83 -8.85 -1.13
CA LEU A 40 15.28 -9.26 -2.43
C LEU A 40 16.11 -10.39 -3.05
N LEU A 41 17.44 -10.30 -3.04
CA LEU A 41 18.31 -11.39 -3.53
C LEU A 41 18.15 -12.66 -2.70
N GLY A 42 17.91 -12.54 -1.38
CA GLY A 42 17.58 -13.66 -0.51
C GLY A 42 16.24 -14.35 -0.81
N LEU A 43 15.30 -13.66 -1.49
CA LEU A 43 14.03 -14.24 -1.93
C LEU A 43 14.11 -14.93 -3.30
N GLN A 44 15.20 -14.72 -4.06
CA GLN A 44 15.37 -15.28 -5.39
C GLN A 44 15.47 -16.81 -5.31
N LYS A 45 14.80 -17.51 -6.23
CA LYS A 45 14.90 -18.96 -6.36
C LYS A 45 16.24 -19.36 -6.99
N PRO A 46 16.77 -20.57 -6.73
CA PRO A 46 18.03 -21.04 -7.31
C PRO A 46 18.09 -20.95 -8.85
N GLU A 47 16.94 -21.05 -9.51
CA GLU A 47 16.78 -20.96 -10.96
C GLU A 47 16.81 -19.51 -11.49
N GLY A 48 16.87 -18.50 -10.61
CA GLY A 48 17.08 -17.09 -10.96
C GLY A 48 15.83 -16.21 -11.02
N TYR A 49 14.64 -16.72 -10.68
CA TYR A 49 13.38 -15.96 -10.69
C TYR A 49 12.88 -15.63 -9.28
N TRP A 50 11.94 -14.69 -9.18
CA TRP A 50 11.21 -14.36 -7.95
C TRP A 50 9.77 -14.88 -8.03
N VAL A 51 9.23 -15.26 -6.87
CA VAL A 51 7.81 -15.60 -6.73
C VAL A 51 7.22 -14.68 -5.67
N GLY A 52 6.24 -13.88 -6.09
CA GLY A 52 5.43 -13.05 -5.22
C GLY A 52 3.95 -13.41 -5.37
N GLU A 53 3.16 -13.05 -4.38
CA GLU A 53 1.71 -13.16 -4.47
C GLU A 53 1.17 -12.12 -5.47
N LEU A 54 0.40 -12.56 -6.45
CA LEU A 54 -0.31 -11.67 -7.37
C LEU A 54 -1.71 -11.41 -6.80
N MET A 55 -1.85 -10.27 -6.11
CA MET A 55 -3.12 -9.83 -5.56
C MET A 55 -4.00 -9.24 -6.65
N VAL A 56 -5.22 -9.74 -6.73
CA VAL A 56 -6.26 -9.36 -7.69
C VAL A 56 -7.60 -9.29 -6.98
N ASP A 57 -8.63 -8.84 -7.69
CA ASP A 57 -9.98 -8.84 -7.17
C ASP A 57 -10.55 -10.27 -6.95
N SER A 58 -11.78 -10.34 -6.44
CA SER A 58 -12.43 -11.61 -6.13
C SER A 58 -12.99 -12.35 -7.35
N THR A 59 -12.92 -11.77 -8.56
CA THR A 59 -13.62 -12.29 -9.75
C THR A 59 -13.06 -13.64 -10.18
N LEU A 60 -11.73 -13.78 -10.28
CA LEU A 60 -11.10 -15.05 -10.65
C LEU A 60 -11.48 -16.21 -9.72
N CYS A 61 -11.57 -15.94 -8.42
CA CYS A 61 -12.01 -16.93 -7.44
C CYS A 61 -13.48 -17.31 -7.65
N SER A 62 -14.33 -16.31 -7.90
CA SER A 62 -15.77 -16.47 -8.17
C SER A 62 -16.03 -17.27 -9.45
N ASP A 63 -15.33 -16.93 -10.53
CA ASP A 63 -15.42 -17.59 -11.82
C ASP A 63 -14.98 -19.05 -11.74
N MET A 64 -13.92 -19.35 -10.99
CA MET A 64 -13.47 -20.72 -10.79
C MET A 64 -14.48 -21.57 -10.02
N ILE A 65 -15.20 -21.00 -9.03
CA ILE A 65 -16.31 -21.70 -8.38
C ILE A 65 -17.40 -22.00 -9.41
N ALA A 66 -17.83 -21.00 -10.20
CA ALA A 66 -18.87 -21.17 -11.22
C ALA A 66 -18.47 -22.22 -12.27
N TYR A 67 -17.22 -22.18 -12.72
CA TYR A 67 -16.66 -23.15 -13.67
C TYR A 67 -16.69 -24.58 -13.13
N HIS A 68 -16.26 -24.82 -11.89
CA HIS A 68 -16.28 -26.17 -11.31
C HIS A 68 -17.69 -26.71 -11.12
N HIS A 69 -18.66 -25.84 -10.87
CA HIS A 69 -20.07 -26.21 -10.86
C HIS A 69 -20.56 -26.60 -12.26
N TRP A 70 -20.18 -25.85 -13.30
CA TRP A 70 -20.52 -26.14 -14.69
C TRP A 70 -19.88 -27.45 -15.19
N ASP A 71 -18.60 -27.70 -14.88
CA ASP A 71 -17.85 -28.92 -15.27
C ASP A 71 -18.21 -30.14 -14.40
N GLY A 72 -19.06 -29.98 -13.38
CA GLY A 72 -19.48 -31.06 -12.49
C GLY A 72 -18.37 -31.62 -11.58
N LYS A 73 -17.22 -30.92 -11.48
CA LYS A 73 -16.03 -31.35 -10.73
C LYS A 73 -15.79 -30.53 -9.47
N VAL A 74 -16.84 -30.35 -8.67
CA VAL A 74 -16.75 -29.53 -7.46
C VAL A 74 -15.96 -30.23 -6.35
N ASP A 75 -14.80 -29.69 -5.99
CA ASP A 75 -14.11 -29.99 -4.73
C ASP A 75 -14.68 -29.10 -3.61
N LYS A 76 -15.36 -29.74 -2.65
CA LYS A 76 -16.00 -29.05 -1.51
C LYS A 76 -15.02 -28.42 -0.53
N THR A 77 -13.83 -28.98 -0.38
CA THR A 77 -12.79 -28.43 0.50
C THR A 77 -12.20 -27.18 -0.13
N TRP A 78 -11.88 -27.23 -1.43
CA TRP A 78 -11.41 -26.08 -2.18
C TRP A 78 -12.48 -24.97 -2.22
N GLN A 79 -13.73 -25.31 -2.58
CA GLN A 79 -14.84 -24.36 -2.64
C GLN A 79 -15.04 -23.64 -1.30
N ARG A 80 -14.94 -24.35 -0.17
CA ARG A 80 -15.06 -23.71 1.15
C ARG A 80 -13.99 -22.64 1.37
N LYS A 81 -12.75 -22.90 0.98
CA LYS A 81 -11.64 -21.93 1.08
C LYS A 81 -11.87 -20.74 0.15
N ALA A 82 -12.27 -21.00 -1.09
CA ALA A 82 -12.57 -19.99 -2.09
C ALA A 82 -13.69 -19.03 -1.62
N VAL A 83 -14.79 -19.57 -1.11
CA VAL A 83 -15.90 -18.79 -0.55
C VAL A 83 -15.45 -17.95 0.64
N ASN A 84 -14.70 -18.51 1.59
CA ASN A 84 -14.18 -17.75 2.72
C ASN A 84 -13.25 -16.62 2.28
N HIS A 85 -12.43 -16.85 1.24
CA HIS A 85 -11.56 -15.84 0.67
C HIS A 85 -12.35 -14.70 0.01
N ILE A 86 -13.38 -15.02 -0.79
CA ILE A 86 -14.27 -14.01 -1.39
C ILE A 86 -14.90 -13.14 -0.30
N PHE A 87 -15.46 -13.73 0.75
CA PHE A 87 -16.05 -12.96 1.85
C PHE A 87 -15.04 -12.18 2.68
N SER A 88 -13.78 -12.61 2.76
CA SER A 88 -12.72 -11.83 3.43
C SER A 88 -12.39 -10.53 2.70
N MET A 89 -12.77 -10.40 1.43
CA MET A 89 -12.58 -9.21 0.60
C MET A 89 -13.84 -8.33 0.48
N GLN A 90 -14.93 -8.70 1.17
CA GLN A 90 -16.17 -7.93 1.13
C GLN A 90 -16.01 -6.58 1.86
N LEU A 91 -16.48 -5.51 1.24
CA LEU A 91 -16.50 -4.17 1.80
C LEU A 91 -17.60 -4.01 2.86
N PRO A 92 -17.50 -3.00 3.77
CA PRO A 92 -18.48 -2.80 4.83
C PRO A 92 -19.92 -2.55 4.35
N ASP A 93 -20.09 -2.05 3.12
CA ASP A 93 -21.39 -1.83 2.47
C ASP A 93 -21.92 -3.08 1.73
N GLY A 94 -21.16 -4.17 1.76
CA GLY A 94 -21.52 -5.47 1.19
C GLY A 94 -21.01 -5.71 -0.24
N GLY A 95 -20.35 -4.74 -0.86
CA GLY A 95 -19.79 -4.89 -2.21
C GLY A 95 -18.38 -5.47 -2.27
N TRP A 96 -17.81 -5.54 -3.48
CA TRP A 96 -16.42 -5.90 -3.74
C TRP A 96 -15.79 -4.88 -4.69
N ASN A 97 -14.51 -4.56 -4.51
CA ASN A 97 -13.78 -3.64 -5.37
C ASN A 97 -12.84 -4.39 -6.32
N ILE A 98 -12.44 -3.70 -7.40
CA ILE A 98 -11.47 -4.21 -8.39
C ILE A 98 -10.02 -3.81 -8.08
N TYR A 99 -9.81 -2.95 -7.08
CA TYR A 99 -8.49 -2.56 -6.58
C TYR A 99 -8.55 -2.21 -5.09
N TYR A 100 -7.41 -2.34 -4.39
CA TYR A 100 -7.33 -2.09 -2.96
C TYR A 100 -7.77 -0.68 -2.56
N GLY A 101 -8.77 -0.58 -1.67
CA GLY A 101 -9.31 0.68 -1.19
C GLY A 101 -10.26 1.38 -2.17
N GLY A 102 -10.62 0.75 -3.28
CA GLY A 102 -11.64 1.25 -4.21
C GLY A 102 -13.07 1.09 -3.70
N PRO A 103 -14.03 1.79 -4.33
CA PRO A 103 -15.45 1.58 -4.07
C PRO A 103 -15.92 0.21 -4.59
N PRO A 104 -17.12 -0.25 -4.18
CA PRO A 104 -17.77 -1.39 -4.83
C PRO A 104 -17.92 -1.22 -6.34
N ASP A 105 -17.74 -2.31 -7.07
CA ASP A 105 -18.00 -2.44 -8.50
C ASP A 105 -19.07 -3.54 -8.73
N VAL A 106 -19.87 -3.41 -9.80
CA VAL A 106 -21.03 -4.28 -10.09
C VAL A 106 -20.93 -5.00 -11.42
#